data_AF-A0A2V7MFJ2-F1
#
_entry.id   AF-A0A2V7MFJ2-F1
#
_cell.length_a   1.000
_cell.length_b   1.000
_cell.length_c   1.000
_cell.angle_alpha   90.00
_cell.angle_beta   90.00
_cell.angle_gamma   90.00
#
_symmetry.space_group_name_H-M   'P 1'
#
loop_
_entity.id
_entity.type
_entity.pdbx_description
1 polymer ?
#
loop_
_entity_poly.entity_id
_entity_poly.type
_entity_poly.pdbx_seq_one_letter_code
_entity_poly.pdbx_strand_id
1 'polypeptide(L)'
;MELRSRIPDGPLEAKWERHRSGIKLVNPANKLKHHILVVGSGLAGASAAASLAELGYRVSCFCFQDSPRRAHSIAAQGGINAAKNYQNDGDSVFRLFYDTIKGGD
;
A
#
# COMPACT_ATOMS: atom_id res chain seq x y z
N MET A 1 6.54 -26.98 7.50
CA MET A 1 5.45 -25.99 7.60
C MET A 1 5.12 -25.56 6.18
N GLU A 2 3.89 -25.78 5.72
CA GLU A 2 3.49 -25.39 4.37
C GLU A 2 3.16 -23.89 4.35
N LEU A 3 3.89 -23.10 3.54
CA LEU A 3 3.67 -21.66 3.44
C LEU A 3 2.50 -21.40 2.48
N ARG A 4 1.38 -20.92 3.03
CA ARG A 4 0.20 -20.52 2.23
C ARG A 4 0.26 -19.03 1.93
N SER A 5 0.74 -18.69 0.74
CA SER A 5 0.97 -17.30 0.29
C SER A 5 -0.30 -16.52 -0.09
N ARG A 6 -1.47 -17.19 -0.22
CA ARG A 6 -2.78 -16.58 -0.57
C ARG A 6 -2.70 -15.63 -1.78
N ILE A 7 -1.86 -15.99 -2.76
CA ILE A 7 -1.70 -15.22 -3.99
C ILE A 7 -3.02 -15.27 -4.77
N PRO A 8 -3.51 -14.15 -5.32
CA PRO A 8 -4.69 -14.16 -6.18
C PRO A 8 -4.50 -15.06 -7.41
N ASP A 9 -5.58 -15.74 -7.81
CA ASP A 9 -5.57 -16.68 -8.93
C ASP A 9 -5.48 -16.00 -10.31
N GLY A 10 -5.06 -16.77 -11.31
CA GLY A 10 -5.04 -16.37 -12.72
C GLY A 10 -3.69 -15.87 -13.24
N PRO A 11 -3.62 -15.52 -14.54
CA PRO A 11 -2.41 -15.03 -15.21
C PRO A 11 -1.88 -13.76 -14.55
N LEU A 12 -0.54 -13.61 -14.50
CA LEU A 12 0.14 -12.52 -13.79
C LEU A 12 -0.33 -11.14 -14.25
N GLU A 13 -0.43 -10.96 -15.56
CA GLU A 13 -0.83 -9.73 -16.24
C GLU A 13 -2.25 -9.26 -15.87
N ALA A 14 -3.16 -10.19 -15.57
CA ALA A 14 -4.54 -9.89 -15.20
C ALA A 14 -4.80 -10.04 -13.69
N LYS A 15 -3.82 -10.52 -12.93
CA LYS A 15 -3.98 -10.98 -11.55
C LYS A 15 -4.51 -9.88 -10.63
N TRP A 16 -3.91 -8.70 -10.69
CA TRP A 16 -4.32 -7.56 -9.86
C TRP A 16 -5.71 -7.03 -10.24
N GLU A 17 -5.99 -6.90 -11.55
CA GLU A 17 -7.28 -6.41 -12.04
C GLU A 17 -8.43 -7.33 -11.65
N ARG A 18 -8.22 -8.65 -11.78
CA ARG A 18 -9.19 -9.68 -11.36
C ARG A 18 -9.40 -9.64 -9.85
N HIS A 19 -8.31 -9.59 -9.07
CA HIS A 19 -8.40 -9.49 -7.63
C HIS A 19 -9.23 -8.29 -7.20
N ARG A 20 -8.89 -7.09 -7.72
CA ARG A 20 -9.57 -5.84 -7.40
C ARG A 20 -11.06 -5.88 -7.76
N SER A 21 -11.42 -6.47 -8.90
CA SER A 21 -12.81 -6.61 -9.34
C SER A 21 -13.65 -7.51 -8.43
N GLY A 22 -13.02 -8.47 -7.73
CA GLY A 22 -13.68 -9.36 -6.79
C GLY A 22 -13.82 -8.80 -5.37
N ILE A 23 -13.22 -7.65 -5.05
CA ILE A 23 -13.27 -7.07 -3.70
C ILE A 23 -14.65 -6.49 -3.44
N LYS A 24 -15.26 -6.88 -2.31
CA LYS A 24 -16.53 -6.30 -1.85
C LYS A 24 -16.31 -4.83 -1.47
N LEU A 25 -17.06 -3.94 -2.11
CA LEU A 25 -17.00 -2.51 -1.85
C LEU A 25 -17.84 -2.13 -0.62
N VAL A 26 -17.39 -1.10 0.10
CA VAL A 26 -18.14 -0.50 1.21
C VAL A 26 -18.99 0.64 0.67
N ASN A 27 -20.31 0.58 0.91
CA ASN A 27 -21.21 1.69 0.57
C ASN A 27 -20.84 2.95 1.38
N PRO A 28 -20.78 4.15 0.77
CA PRO A 28 -20.50 5.41 1.47
C PRO A 28 -21.31 5.63 2.75
N ALA A 29 -22.59 5.28 2.78
CA ALA A 29 -23.45 5.42 3.96
C ALA A 29 -23.05 4.50 5.14
N ASN A 30 -22.26 3.45 4.87
CA ASN A 30 -21.81 2.49 5.88
C ASN A 30 -20.41 2.80 6.42
N LYS A 31 -19.70 3.82 5.91
CA LYS A 31 -18.31 4.10 6.32
C LYS A 31 -18.16 4.31 7.83
N LEU A 32 -19.08 5.03 8.45
CA LEU A 32 -19.08 5.31 9.90
C LEU A 32 -19.32 4.05 10.77
N LYS A 33 -19.85 2.97 10.19
CA LYS A 33 -20.02 1.69 10.88
C LYS A 33 -18.70 0.93 11.03
N HIS A 34 -17.68 1.33 10.29
CA HIS A 34 -16.35 0.72 10.34
C HIS A 34 -15.39 1.62 11.09
N HIS A 35 -14.86 1.12 12.20
CA HIS A 35 -13.76 1.74 12.92
C HIS A 35 -12.47 1.02 12.54
N ILE A 36 -11.56 1.77 11.94
CA ILE A 36 -10.27 1.27 11.47
C ILE A 36 -9.21 1.55 12.53
N LEU A 37 -8.54 0.49 12.97
CA LEU A 37 -7.41 0.56 13.89
C LEU A 37 -6.12 0.40 13.07
N VAL A 38 -5.29 1.44 13.07
CA VAL A 38 -3.99 1.41 12.40
C VAL A 38 -2.92 1.26 13.47
N VAL A 39 -2.19 0.14 13.44
CA VAL A 39 -1.12 -0.16 14.40
C VAL A 39 0.22 0.12 13.72
N GLY A 40 0.88 1.18 14.14
CA GLY A 40 2.11 1.70 13.57
C GLY A 40 1.89 3.04 12.85
N SER A 41 2.72 4.03 13.17
CA SER A 41 2.66 5.39 12.59
C SER A 41 3.83 5.69 11.66
N GLY A 42 4.49 4.67 11.10
CA GLY A 42 5.47 4.83 10.02
C GLY A 42 4.82 5.28 8.72
N LEU A 43 5.60 5.40 7.64
CA LEU A 43 5.12 5.93 6.36
C LEU A 43 3.80 5.26 5.91
N ALA A 44 3.77 3.93 5.87
CA ALA A 44 2.59 3.18 5.46
C ALA A 44 1.37 3.40 6.38
N GLY A 45 1.57 3.34 7.70
CA GLY A 45 0.48 3.48 8.67
C GLY A 45 -0.08 4.90 8.72
N ALA A 46 0.79 5.92 8.70
CA ALA A 46 0.37 7.31 8.65
C ALA A 46 -0.39 7.62 7.35
N SER A 47 0.11 7.17 6.20
CA SER A 47 -0.57 7.33 4.91
C SER A 47 -1.93 6.62 4.89
N ALA A 48 -2.01 5.38 5.37
CA ALA A 48 -3.27 4.65 5.44
C ALA A 48 -4.28 5.35 6.36
N ALA A 49 -3.84 5.79 7.55
CA ALA A 49 -4.70 6.48 8.49
C ALA A 49 -5.25 7.79 7.91
N ALA A 50 -4.40 8.60 7.27
CA ALA A 50 -4.80 9.85 6.63
C ALA A 50 -5.81 9.63 5.49
N SER A 51 -5.48 8.77 4.52
CA SER A 51 -6.37 8.51 3.38
C SER A 51 -7.72 7.92 3.80
N LEU A 52 -7.74 7.04 4.80
CA LEU A 52 -8.99 6.46 5.29
C LEU A 52 -9.82 7.48 6.09
N ALA A 53 -9.18 8.34 6.86
CA ALA A 53 -9.87 9.43 7.56
C ALA A 53 -10.46 10.44 6.56
N GLU A 54 -9.72 10.82 5.51
CA GLU A 54 -10.21 11.68 4.42
C GLU A 54 -11.41 11.09 3.68
N LEU A 55 -11.46 9.76 3.55
CA LEU A 55 -12.61 9.06 2.98
C LEU A 55 -13.84 9.06 3.92
N GLY A 56 -13.72 9.53 5.17
CA GLY A 56 -14.82 9.63 6.13
C GLY A 56 -14.97 8.40 7.06
N TYR A 57 -13.95 7.55 7.16
CA TYR A 57 -13.93 6.47 8.15
C TYR A 57 -13.56 6.99 9.53
N ARG A 58 -14.04 6.32 10.58
CA ARG A 58 -13.52 6.51 11.94
C ARG A 58 -12.18 5.77 12.02
N VAL A 59 -11.09 6.49 12.32
CA VAL A 59 -9.75 5.91 12.38
C VAL A 59 -9.10 6.19 13.74
N SER A 60 -8.46 5.19 14.33
CA SER A 60 -7.54 5.35 15.45
C SER A 60 -6.17 4.83 15.05
N CYS A 61 -5.15 5.69 15.14
CA CYS A 61 -3.77 5.35 14.81
C CYS A 61 -2.95 5.23 16.10
N PHE A 62 -2.30 4.10 16.29
CA PHE A 62 -1.49 3.81 17.47
C PHE A 62 -0.02 3.75 17.10
N CYS A 63 0.84 4.31 17.92
CA CYS A 63 2.28 4.15 17.83
C CYS A 63 2.83 3.61 19.16
N PHE A 64 3.80 2.71 19.07
CA PHE A 64 4.50 2.21 20.25
C PHE A 64 5.59 3.18 20.71
N GLN A 65 6.13 3.97 19.80
CA GLN A 65 7.21 4.92 20.06
C GLN A 65 6.71 6.15 20.84
N ASP A 66 7.63 6.80 21.56
CA ASP A 66 7.39 8.07 22.28
C ASP A 66 6.81 9.19 21.38
N SER A 67 7.06 9.11 20.08
CA SER A 67 6.51 10.04 19.09
C SER A 67 6.21 9.31 17.78
N PRO A 68 5.11 9.66 17.08
CA PRO A 68 4.82 9.13 15.75
C PRO A 68 5.95 9.35 14.73
N ARG A 69 6.79 10.37 14.93
CA ARG A 69 7.93 10.72 14.07
C ARG A 69 9.15 9.81 14.24
N ARG A 70 9.16 8.92 15.24
CA ARG A 70 10.27 8.00 15.54
C ARG A 70 10.15 6.63 14.89
N ALA A 71 9.19 6.44 13.98
CA ALA A 71 9.14 5.24 13.17
C ALA A 71 10.39 5.15 12.26
N HIS A 72 10.90 3.93 12.03
CA HIS A 72 12.15 3.72 11.28
C HIS A 72 12.12 4.29 9.85
N SER A 73 10.93 4.54 9.29
CA SER A 73 10.77 5.26 8.02
C SER A 73 11.53 6.60 7.96
N ILE A 74 11.77 7.25 9.10
CA ILE A 74 12.54 8.52 9.15
C ILE A 74 14.01 8.36 8.76
N ALA A 75 14.56 7.14 8.84
CA ALA A 75 15.96 6.85 8.54
C ALA A 75 16.20 6.52 7.05
N ALA A 76 15.17 6.49 6.21
CA ALA A 76 15.32 6.26 4.78
C ALA A 76 16.08 7.41 4.10
N GLN A 77 17.02 7.08 3.21
CA GLN A 77 17.93 8.07 2.60
C GLN A 77 17.86 8.12 1.07
N GLY A 78 17.76 6.97 0.38
CA GLY A 78 17.93 6.90 -1.07
C GLY A 78 16.84 7.59 -1.89
N GLY A 79 15.58 7.30 -1.59
CA GLY A 79 14.43 7.86 -2.31
C GLY A 79 13.30 6.86 -2.55
N ILE A 80 12.35 7.24 -3.41
CA ILE A 80 11.22 6.41 -3.84
C ILE A 80 11.27 6.28 -5.35
N ASN A 81 11.39 5.05 -5.86
CA ASN A 81 11.34 4.78 -7.29
C ASN A 81 9.92 5.00 -7.83
N ALA A 82 9.80 5.67 -8.98
CA ALA A 82 8.53 5.88 -9.65
C ALA A 82 8.74 5.99 -11.16
N ALA A 83 7.88 5.33 -11.94
CA ALA A 83 7.89 5.43 -13.40
C ALA A 83 7.37 6.81 -13.82
N LYS A 84 8.26 7.78 -14.03
CA LYS A 84 7.92 9.18 -14.29
C LYS A 84 8.40 9.67 -15.66
N ASN A 85 9.42 9.03 -16.22
CA ASN A 85 9.99 9.39 -17.53
C ASN A 85 10.37 10.88 -17.64
N TYR A 86 10.77 11.53 -16.55
CA TYR A 86 11.16 12.96 -16.55
C TYR A 86 12.39 13.22 -17.42
N GLN A 87 13.26 12.22 -17.55
CA GLN A 87 14.46 12.30 -18.37
C GLN A 87 14.19 11.93 -19.84
N ASN A 88 12.95 11.59 -20.20
CA ASN A 88 12.57 11.09 -21.52
C ASN A 88 13.42 9.88 -21.96
N ASP A 89 13.74 9.00 -21.02
CA ASP A 89 14.60 7.82 -21.16
C ASP A 89 13.81 6.54 -21.51
N GLY A 90 12.50 6.68 -21.78
CA GLY A 90 11.61 5.57 -22.10
C GLY A 90 11.17 4.79 -20.86
N ASP A 91 11.23 5.41 -19.69
CA ASP A 91 10.74 4.83 -18.44
C ASP A 91 9.23 4.54 -18.48
N SER A 92 8.83 3.40 -17.90
CA SER A 92 7.46 2.91 -17.97
C SER A 92 7.12 2.02 -16.76
N VAL A 93 5.82 1.93 -16.45
CA VAL A 93 5.32 1.04 -15.38
C VAL A 93 5.71 -0.41 -15.64
N PHE A 94 5.72 -0.84 -16.91
CA PHE A 94 6.13 -2.19 -17.28
C PHE A 94 7.59 -2.47 -16.91
N ARG A 95 8.50 -1.53 -17.19
CA ARG A 95 9.93 -1.68 -16.87
C ARG A 95 10.15 -1.75 -15.37
N LEU A 96 9.54 -0.83 -14.61
CA LEU A 96 9.57 -0.86 -13.14
C LEU A 96 9.05 -2.19 -12.57
N PHE A 97 7.94 -2.70 -13.11
CA PHE A 97 7.35 -3.98 -12.69
C PHE A 97 8.28 -5.17 -13.00
N TYR A 98 8.83 -5.22 -14.23
CA TYR A 98 9.75 -6.27 -14.64
C TYR A 98 11.01 -6.30 -13.76
N ASP A 99 11.63 -5.15 -13.51
CA ASP A 99 12.83 -5.05 -12.66
C ASP A 99 12.51 -5.41 -11.20
N THR A 100 11.30 -5.12 -10.71
CA THR A 100 10.85 -5.50 -9.36
C THR A 100 10.70 -7.01 -9.21
N ILE A 101 10.13 -7.70 -10.22
CA ILE A 101 10.05 -9.17 -10.20
C ILE A 101 11.44 -9.77 -10.29
N LYS A 102 12.25 -9.34 -11.27
CA LYS A 102 13.59 -9.89 -11.47
C LYS A 102 14.51 -9.69 -10.26
N GLY A 103 14.38 -8.57 -9.56
CA GLY A 103 15.20 -8.28 -8.37
C GLY A 103 14.66 -8.87 -7.07
N GLY A 104 13.38 -9.30 -7.05
CA GLY A 104 12.70 -9.80 -5.87
C GLY A 104 12.43 -11.31 -5.83
N ASP A 105 12.49 -11.98 -6.99
CA ASP A 105 12.63 -13.44 -7.12
C ASP A 105 14.08 -13.87 -6.90
#